data_AF-A0AAV5DP81-F1
#
_entry.id   AF-A0AAV5DP81-F1
#
_cell.length_a   1.000
_cell.length_b   1.000
_cell.length_c   1.000
_cell.angle_alpha   90.00
_cell.angle_beta   90.00
_cell.angle_gamma   90.00
#
_symmetry.space_group_name_H-M   'P 1'
#
loop_
_entity.id
_entity.type
_entity.pdbx_description
1 polymer ?
#
loop_
_entity_poly.entity_id
_entity_poly.type
_entity_poly.pdbx_seq_one_letter_code
_entity_poly.pdbx_strand_id
1 'polypeptide(L)'
;MYDDVKEYLNWYDTRKDANDRLKDPNAPIIGLVLQRSHIVTGDDGHYVAVIMELEARGAKVIPIFAGGLDFSGPTQRYLVDPVTGKPMVNAVVSLTGFALVGGPARQDHPRAIAALQKLDVPYIVALPLVFQTTEEWLNSTLGLHPIQVALQVALPELDGGMEPIVFAGRDPRTGKPLIAPIPFNFIISIFIPLALLHDDLS
;
A
#
# COMPACT_ATOMS: atom_id res chain seq x y z
N MET A 1 -15.64 8.80 4.18
CA MET A 1 -14.96 7.59 4.71
C MET A 1 -16.03 6.53 4.90
N TYR A 2 -15.68 5.26 4.71
CA TYR A 2 -16.60 4.14 4.89
C TYR A 2 -16.14 3.32 6.10
N ASP A 3 -17.08 2.83 6.91
CA ASP A 3 -16.82 1.98 8.08
C ASP A 3 -17.13 0.50 7.82
N ASP A 4 -17.61 0.19 6.60
CA ASP A 4 -17.87 -1.14 6.07
C ASP A 4 -17.34 -1.25 4.63
N VAL A 5 -16.63 -2.34 4.36
CA VAL A 5 -16.04 -2.64 3.04
C VAL A 5 -17.11 -2.93 2.00
N LYS A 6 -18.26 -3.50 2.39
CA LYS A 6 -19.34 -3.81 1.44
C LYS A 6 -20.01 -2.54 0.93
N GLU A 7 -20.24 -1.56 1.80
CA GLU A 7 -20.71 -0.23 1.40
C GLU A 7 -19.72 0.46 0.46
N TYR A 8 -18.42 0.35 0.76
CA TYR A 8 -17.36 0.89 -0.09
C TYR A 8 -17.37 0.25 -1.48
N LEU A 9 -17.41 -1.08 -1.58
CA LEU A 9 -17.44 -1.80 -2.86
C LEU A 9 -18.73 -1.52 -3.65
N ASN A 10 -19.88 -1.40 -2.97
CA ASN A 10 -21.12 -1.01 -3.62
C ASN A 10 -21.03 0.40 -4.21
N TRP A 11 -20.46 1.36 -3.47
CA TRP A 11 -20.15 2.68 -4.05
C TRP A 11 -19.20 2.56 -5.24
N TYR A 12 -18.15 1.75 -5.11
CA TYR A 12 -17.14 1.53 -6.15
C TYR A 12 -17.78 1.05 -7.47
N ASP A 13 -18.69 0.09 -7.40
CA ASP A 13 -19.38 -0.48 -8.57
C ASP A 13 -20.38 0.49 -9.23
N THR A 14 -20.88 1.48 -8.47
CA THR A 14 -21.81 2.51 -8.99
C THR A 14 -21.11 3.71 -9.64
N ARG A 15 -19.77 3.74 -9.64
CA ARG A 15 -18.98 4.84 -10.22
C ARG A 15 -19.24 4.98 -11.71
N LYS A 16 -19.56 6.21 -12.14
CA LYS A 16 -19.81 6.55 -13.55
C LYS A 16 -18.52 6.70 -14.34
N ASP A 17 -17.45 7.09 -13.66
CA ASP A 17 -16.10 7.30 -14.19
C ASP A 17 -15.29 6.00 -14.31
N ALA A 18 -15.75 4.89 -13.68
CA ALA A 18 -15.06 3.61 -13.75
C ALA A 18 -15.18 2.97 -15.15
N ASN A 19 -14.04 2.53 -15.68
CA ASN A 19 -13.93 1.82 -16.95
C ASN A 19 -14.52 0.40 -16.87
N ASP A 20 -14.73 -0.24 -18.01
CA ASP A 20 -15.36 -1.57 -18.07
C ASP A 20 -14.52 -2.65 -17.36
N ARG A 21 -13.19 -2.52 -17.36
CA ARG A 21 -12.29 -3.45 -16.66
C ARG A 21 -12.48 -3.39 -15.14
N LEU A 22 -12.68 -2.21 -14.58
CA LEU A 22 -12.98 -2.04 -13.15
C LEU A 22 -14.37 -2.54 -12.77
N LYS A 23 -15.31 -2.56 -13.72
CA LYS A 23 -16.66 -3.09 -13.51
C LYS A 23 -16.75 -4.60 -13.68
N ASP A 24 -15.69 -5.24 -14.18
CA ASP A 24 -15.60 -6.70 -14.24
C ASP A 24 -15.73 -7.26 -12.81
N PRO A 25 -16.65 -8.20 -12.55
CA PRO A 25 -16.73 -8.90 -11.28
C PRO A 25 -15.43 -9.63 -10.89
N ASN A 26 -14.59 -9.98 -11.87
CA ASN A 26 -13.31 -10.64 -11.69
C ASN A 26 -12.12 -9.66 -11.71
N ALA A 27 -12.38 -8.35 -11.68
CA ALA A 27 -11.31 -7.35 -11.57
C ALA A 27 -10.50 -7.62 -10.28
N PRO A 28 -9.16 -7.67 -10.36
CA PRO A 28 -8.33 -7.90 -9.18
C PRO A 28 -8.52 -6.76 -8.18
N ILE A 29 -8.56 -7.09 -6.90
CA ILE A 29 -8.76 -6.13 -5.81
C ILE A 29 -7.46 -5.99 -5.02
N ILE A 30 -6.94 -4.77 -4.94
CA ILE A 30 -5.68 -4.45 -4.26
C ILE A 30 -5.97 -3.66 -2.99
N GLY A 31 -5.53 -4.17 -1.84
CA GLY A 31 -5.57 -3.45 -0.58
C GLY A 31 -4.43 -2.44 -0.48
N LEU A 32 -4.67 -1.20 -0.04
CA LEU A 32 -3.62 -0.23 0.24
C LEU A 32 -3.59 0.13 1.73
N VAL A 33 -2.42 0.08 2.36
CA VAL A 33 -2.22 0.59 3.73
C VAL A 33 -1.67 2.01 3.68
N LEU A 34 -2.45 2.97 4.17
CA LEU A 34 -2.18 4.41 4.12
C LEU A 34 -2.02 5.00 5.53
N GLN A 35 -1.22 6.06 5.67
CA GLN A 35 -1.18 6.82 6.90
C GLN A 35 -2.29 7.90 6.91
N ARG A 36 -3.08 7.94 7.99
CA ARG A 36 -4.17 8.90 8.15
C ARG A 36 -3.70 10.36 8.15
N SER A 37 -2.48 10.62 8.61
CA SER A 37 -1.89 11.97 8.64
C SER A 37 -1.97 12.67 7.29
N HIS A 38 -1.52 12.02 6.22
CA HIS A 38 -1.53 12.58 4.86
C HIS A 38 -2.94 12.85 4.34
N ILE A 39 -3.91 11.99 4.68
CA ILE A 39 -5.33 12.17 4.32
C ILE A 39 -5.92 13.40 5.03
N VAL A 40 -5.59 13.58 6.31
CA VAL A 40 -6.11 14.69 7.13
C VAL A 40 -5.44 16.02 6.76
N THR A 41 -4.15 16.02 6.40
CA THR A 41 -3.46 17.24 5.98
C THR A 41 -3.72 17.62 4.53
N GLY A 42 -4.29 16.72 3.73
CA GLY A 42 -4.48 16.91 2.29
C GLY A 42 -3.18 16.80 1.48
N ASP A 43 -2.14 16.20 2.06
CA ASP A 43 -0.87 15.91 1.39
C ASP A 43 -0.89 14.48 0.82
N ASP A 44 -1.99 14.11 0.18
CA ASP A 44 -2.31 12.76 -0.28
C ASP A 44 -2.19 12.58 -1.80
N GLY A 45 -1.70 13.58 -2.53
CA GLY A 45 -1.60 13.53 -4.00
C GLY A 45 -0.82 12.31 -4.53
N HIS A 46 0.18 11.84 -3.77
CA HIS A 46 0.92 10.61 -4.07
C HIS A 46 0.06 9.35 -3.87
N TYR A 47 -0.86 9.31 -2.91
CA TYR A 47 -1.83 8.22 -2.75
C TYR A 47 -2.88 8.25 -3.87
N VAL A 48 -3.41 9.43 -4.18
CA VAL A 48 -4.37 9.62 -5.29
C VAL A 48 -3.79 9.08 -6.58
N ALA A 49 -2.52 9.39 -6.86
CA ALA A 49 -1.88 8.88 -8.06
C ALA A 49 -1.77 7.35 -8.09
N VAL A 50 -1.33 6.71 -7.00
CA VAL A 50 -1.27 5.24 -6.90
C VAL A 50 -2.64 4.62 -7.17
N ILE A 51 -3.70 5.17 -6.57
CA ILE A 51 -5.06 4.69 -6.78
C ILE A 51 -5.46 4.84 -8.26
N MET A 52 -5.23 6.01 -8.86
CA MET A 52 -5.58 6.28 -10.26
C MET A 52 -4.90 5.32 -11.24
N GLU A 53 -3.64 4.97 -11.02
CA GLU A 53 -2.92 4.07 -11.93
C GLU A 53 -3.31 2.61 -11.77
N LEU A 54 -3.53 2.14 -10.53
CA LEU A 54 -4.10 0.81 -10.30
C LEU A 54 -5.46 0.69 -11.00
N GLU A 55 -6.28 1.74 -10.89
CA GLU A 55 -7.58 1.83 -11.55
C GLU A 55 -7.48 1.86 -13.08
N ALA A 56 -6.54 2.64 -13.62
CA ALA A 56 -6.29 2.71 -15.06
C ALA A 56 -5.90 1.34 -15.65
N ARG A 57 -5.29 0.47 -14.84
CA ARG A 57 -4.93 -0.91 -15.23
C ARG A 57 -6.03 -1.94 -14.96
N GLY A 58 -7.15 -1.52 -14.38
CA GLY A 58 -8.32 -2.38 -14.17
C GLY A 58 -8.33 -3.10 -12.82
N ALA A 59 -7.53 -2.67 -11.84
CA ALA A 59 -7.60 -3.19 -10.49
C ALA A 59 -8.50 -2.32 -9.60
N LYS A 60 -9.45 -2.94 -8.89
CA LYS A 60 -10.19 -2.27 -7.81
C LYS A 60 -9.24 -2.02 -6.65
N VAL A 61 -9.46 -0.93 -5.91
CA VAL A 61 -8.58 -0.54 -4.80
C VAL A 61 -9.36 -0.39 -3.52
N ILE A 62 -8.89 -1.01 -2.42
CA ILE A 62 -9.44 -0.82 -1.07
C ILE A 62 -8.37 -0.13 -0.19
N PRO A 63 -8.40 1.21 -0.07
CA PRO A 63 -7.50 1.93 0.81
C PRO A 63 -7.97 1.88 2.27
N ILE A 64 -7.09 1.39 3.15
CA ILE A 64 -7.29 1.34 4.60
C ILE A 64 -6.29 2.25 5.30
N PHE A 65 -6.69 2.81 6.44
CA PHE A 65 -5.82 3.61 7.30
C PHE A 65 -6.15 3.36 8.77
N ALA A 66 -5.21 3.67 9.65
CA ALA A 66 -5.38 3.58 11.10
C ALA A 66 -5.27 4.96 11.76
N GLY A 67 -5.89 5.12 12.92
CA GLY A 67 -5.68 6.31 13.77
C GLY A 67 -4.33 6.30 14.50
N GLY A 68 -3.69 5.13 14.62
CA GLY A 68 -2.36 4.95 15.21
C GLY A 68 -1.42 4.23 14.24
N LEU A 69 -0.36 3.62 14.78
CA LEU A 69 0.64 2.87 14.02
C LEU A 69 0.37 1.35 14.03
N ASP A 70 -0.86 0.95 14.32
CA ASP A 70 -1.29 -0.44 14.29
C ASP A 70 -2.27 -0.62 13.13
N PHE A 71 -1.77 -1.14 12.01
CA PHE A 71 -2.55 -1.39 10.81
C PHE A 71 -3.14 -2.80 10.79
N SER A 72 -2.79 -3.69 11.74
CA SER A 72 -3.33 -5.06 11.80
C SER A 72 -4.84 -5.08 11.97
N GLY A 73 -5.39 -4.17 12.78
CA GLY A 73 -6.83 -4.05 13.02
C GLY A 73 -7.60 -3.71 11.73
N PRO A 74 -7.26 -2.61 11.04
CA PRO A 74 -7.85 -2.28 9.73
C PRO A 74 -7.65 -3.38 8.67
N THR A 75 -6.47 -4.01 8.60
CA THR A 75 -6.22 -5.14 7.69
C THR A 75 -7.22 -6.26 7.92
N GLN A 76 -7.39 -6.70 9.18
CA GLN A 76 -8.32 -7.78 9.50
C GLN A 76 -9.80 -7.36 9.32
N ARG A 77 -10.13 -6.09 9.57
CA ARG A 77 -11.51 -5.60 9.51
C ARG A 77 -12.01 -5.39 8.07
N TYR A 78 -11.14 -4.91 7.19
CA TYR A 78 -11.55 -4.41 5.88
C TYR A 78 -11.03 -5.23 4.70
N LEU A 79 -10.00 -6.07 4.91
CA LEU A 79 -9.41 -6.88 3.84
C LEU A 79 -9.72 -8.38 3.98
N VAL A 80 -10.34 -8.81 5.09
CA VAL A 80 -10.77 -10.18 5.33
C VAL A 80 -12.29 -10.21 5.41
N ASP A 81 -12.92 -11.15 4.71
CA ASP A 81 -14.36 -11.34 4.79
C ASP A 81 -14.72 -11.90 6.18
N PRO A 82 -15.59 -11.23 6.95
CA PRO A 82 -15.88 -11.62 8.33
C PRO A 82 -16.70 -12.92 8.44
N VAL A 83 -17.33 -13.37 7.35
CA VAL A 83 -18.16 -14.58 7.31
C VAL A 83 -17.33 -15.77 6.86
N THR A 84 -16.59 -15.65 5.77
CA THR A 84 -15.82 -16.76 5.19
C THR A 84 -14.41 -16.86 5.75
N GLY A 85 -13.89 -15.79 6.33
CA GLY A 85 -12.51 -15.70 6.80
C GLY A 85 -11.47 -15.62 5.68
N LYS A 86 -11.89 -15.56 4.41
CA LYS A 86 -11.01 -15.48 3.24
C LYS A 86 -10.61 -14.02 2.96
N PRO A 87 -9.47 -13.78 2.31
CA PRO A 87 -9.11 -12.45 1.83
C PRO A 87 -10.14 -11.94 0.82
N MET A 88 -10.45 -10.65 0.91
CA MET A 88 -11.26 -9.90 -0.07
C MET A 88 -10.40 -9.21 -1.13
N VAL A 89 -9.09 -9.39 -1.06
CA VAL A 89 -8.08 -8.77 -1.92
C VAL A 89 -7.16 -9.85 -2.47
N ASN A 90 -6.56 -9.61 -3.63
CA ASN A 90 -5.57 -10.51 -4.24
C ASN A 90 -4.14 -10.16 -3.80
N ALA A 91 -3.90 -8.92 -3.36
CA ALA A 91 -2.62 -8.48 -2.80
C ALA A 91 -2.79 -7.23 -1.93
N VAL A 92 -1.79 -6.94 -1.09
CA VAL A 92 -1.73 -5.73 -0.27
C VAL A 92 -0.45 -4.96 -0.52
N VAL A 93 -0.59 -3.64 -0.60
CA VAL A 93 0.52 -2.69 -0.73
C VAL A 93 0.53 -1.75 0.46
N SER A 94 1.60 -1.80 1.25
CA SER A 94 1.84 -0.79 2.28
C SER A 94 2.53 0.41 1.66
N LEU A 95 1.85 1.57 1.67
CA LEU A 95 2.42 2.86 1.26
C LEU A 95 2.99 3.65 2.45
N THR A 96 3.13 2.99 3.61
CA THR A 96 3.61 3.63 4.84
C THR A 96 5.14 3.66 4.91
N GLY A 97 5.81 2.69 4.28
CA GLY A 97 7.25 2.48 4.39
C GLY A 97 7.73 2.14 5.80
N PHE A 98 6.87 1.56 6.64
CA PHE A 98 7.22 1.10 8.00
C PHE A 98 6.59 -0.27 8.28
N ALA A 99 6.94 -0.84 9.44
CA ALA A 99 6.31 -2.06 9.93
C ALA A 99 4.78 -1.93 10.00
N LEU A 100 4.06 -3.04 9.76
CA LEU A 100 2.60 -3.07 9.77
C LEU A 100 2.04 -2.79 11.17
N VAL A 101 2.76 -3.18 12.22
CA VAL A 101 2.38 -2.95 13.61
C VAL A 101 3.52 -2.31 14.37
N GLY A 102 3.31 -1.06 14.77
CA GLY A 102 4.24 -0.27 15.55
C GLY A 102 4.92 0.84 14.74
N GLY A 103 5.67 1.68 15.47
CA GLY A 103 6.42 2.79 14.88
C GLY A 103 7.91 2.52 14.82
N PRO A 104 8.71 3.48 14.29
CA PRO A 104 10.17 3.34 14.18
C PRO A 104 10.88 3.01 15.50
N ALA A 105 10.30 3.41 16.64
CA ALA A 105 10.87 3.18 17.96
C ALA A 105 10.47 1.84 18.60
N ARG A 106 9.33 1.25 18.21
CA ARG A 106 8.84 0.00 18.78
C ARG A 106 7.87 -0.67 17.82
N GLN A 107 8.25 -1.87 17.37
CA GLN A 107 7.52 -2.73 16.45
C GLN A 107 6.99 -3.97 17.16
N ASP A 108 5.93 -4.56 16.62
CA ASP A 108 5.35 -5.83 17.05
C ASP A 108 5.22 -6.77 15.83
N HIS A 109 6.37 -7.28 15.38
CA HIS A 109 6.45 -8.21 14.25
C HIS A 109 5.60 -9.47 14.45
N PRO A 110 5.55 -10.13 15.63
CA PRO A 110 4.67 -11.28 15.83
C PRO A 110 3.20 -10.98 15.52
N ARG A 111 2.72 -9.79 15.91
CA ARG A 111 1.35 -9.38 15.61
C ARG A 111 1.14 -9.04 14.13
N ALA A 112 2.12 -8.40 13.50
CA ALA A 112 2.10 -8.14 12.06
C ALA A 112 2.03 -9.46 11.26
N ILE A 113 2.91 -10.40 11.56
CA ILE A 113 2.98 -11.73 10.94
C ILE A 113 1.64 -12.46 11.11
N ALA A 114 1.06 -12.48 12.32
CA ALA A 114 -0.23 -13.14 12.55
C ALA A 114 -1.37 -12.52 11.71
N ALA A 115 -1.37 -11.20 11.52
CA ALA A 115 -2.36 -10.52 10.68
C ALA A 115 -2.16 -10.83 9.18
N LEU A 116 -0.92 -10.84 8.71
CA LEU A 116 -0.57 -11.13 7.32
C LEU A 116 -0.77 -12.61 6.96
N GLN A 117 -0.41 -13.53 7.85
CA GLN A 117 -0.68 -14.97 7.69
C GLN A 117 -2.17 -15.29 7.63
N LYS A 118 -3.00 -14.53 8.35
CA LYS A 118 -4.46 -14.69 8.27
C LYS A 118 -5.02 -14.18 6.94
N LEU A 119 -4.40 -13.15 6.38
CA LEU A 119 -4.80 -12.61 5.09
C LEU A 119 -4.34 -13.53 3.93
N ASP A 120 -3.13 -14.09 4.05
CA ASP A 120 -2.55 -15.09 3.14
C ASP A 120 -2.54 -14.65 1.66
N VAL A 121 -2.03 -13.44 1.41
CA VAL A 121 -1.85 -12.86 0.08
C VAL A 121 -0.51 -12.13 0.01
N PRO A 122 0.03 -11.82 -1.18
CA PRO A 122 1.26 -11.06 -1.31
C PRO A 122 1.19 -9.70 -0.58
N TYR A 123 2.16 -9.44 0.29
CA TYR A 123 2.30 -8.19 1.03
C TYR A 123 3.55 -7.45 0.56
N ILE A 124 3.35 -6.35 -0.16
CA ILE A 124 4.42 -5.55 -0.74
C ILE A 124 4.53 -4.23 0.01
N VAL A 125 5.75 -3.70 0.15
CA VAL A 125 5.98 -2.44 0.85
C VAL A 125 6.55 -1.43 -0.13
N ALA A 126 5.78 -0.42 -0.48
CA ALA A 126 6.28 0.70 -1.26
C ALA A 126 6.54 1.88 -0.32
N LEU A 127 7.79 2.31 -0.23
CA LEU A 127 8.19 3.31 0.76
C LEU A 127 8.18 4.73 0.17
N PRO A 128 7.61 5.72 0.88
CA PRO A 128 7.85 7.12 0.58
C PRO A 128 9.24 7.50 1.13
N LEU A 129 9.97 8.39 0.45
CA LEU A 129 11.19 8.95 1.02
C LEU A 129 10.81 9.86 2.20
N VAL A 130 11.24 9.47 3.40
CA VAL A 130 10.91 10.21 4.63
C VAL A 130 12.02 11.17 5.03
N PHE A 131 13.28 10.76 4.86
CA PHE A 131 14.46 11.46 5.38
C PHE A 131 15.37 12.06 4.31
N GLN A 132 14.99 11.92 3.03
CA GLN A 132 15.70 12.52 1.91
C GLN A 132 14.71 13.03 0.87
N THR A 133 15.06 14.10 0.18
CA THR A 133 14.32 14.64 -0.95
C THR A 133 14.44 13.71 -2.16
N THR A 134 13.54 13.90 -3.13
CA THR A 134 13.62 13.14 -4.39
C THR A 134 14.92 13.41 -5.12
N GLU A 135 15.42 14.64 -5.09
CA GLU A 135 16.67 15.04 -5.74
C GLU A 135 17.90 14.39 -5.09
N GLU A 136 17.96 14.36 -3.76
CA GLU A 136 19.03 13.66 -3.03
C GLU A 136 19.05 12.16 -3.38
N TRP A 137 17.88 11.53 -3.46
CA TRP A 137 17.79 10.13 -3.84
C TRP A 137 18.26 9.87 -5.28
N LEU A 138 17.82 10.70 -6.23
CA LEU A 138 18.19 10.54 -7.65
C LEU A 138 19.69 10.75 -7.90
N ASN A 139 20.31 11.65 -7.14
CA ASN A 139 21.74 11.95 -7.25
C ASN A 139 22.61 11.02 -6.38
N SER A 140 22.02 10.15 -5.57
CA SER A 140 22.73 9.25 -4.67
C SER A 140 23.23 8.01 -5.41
N THR A 141 24.52 7.70 -5.26
CA THR A 141 25.10 6.43 -5.73
C THR A 141 24.74 5.24 -4.86
N LEU A 142 24.25 5.48 -3.63
CA LEU A 142 23.84 4.46 -2.67
C LEU A 142 22.32 4.23 -2.64
N GLY A 143 21.54 5.10 -3.28
CA GLY A 143 20.09 5.11 -3.18
C GLY A 143 19.61 5.67 -1.84
N LEU A 144 19.04 4.83 -0.98
CA LEU A 144 18.49 5.25 0.32
C LEU A 144 19.60 5.56 1.33
N HIS A 145 19.41 6.62 2.14
CA HIS A 145 20.25 6.83 3.32
C HIS A 145 20.23 5.60 4.25
N PRO A 146 21.33 5.25 4.95
CA PRO A 146 21.40 4.07 5.80
C PRO A 146 20.29 3.97 6.86
N ILE A 147 19.88 5.12 7.43
CA ILE A 147 18.76 5.17 8.38
C ILE A 147 17.41 4.81 7.72
N GLN A 148 17.22 5.16 6.45
CA GLN A 148 16.04 4.75 5.69
C GLN A 148 16.05 3.27 5.36
N VAL A 149 17.21 2.70 5.03
CA VAL A 149 17.33 1.25 4.83
C VAL A 149 16.95 0.52 6.12
N ALA A 150 17.49 0.93 7.27
CA ALA A 150 17.15 0.30 8.53
C ALA A 150 15.65 0.38 8.87
N LEU A 151 15.01 1.54 8.66
CA LEU A 151 13.64 1.77 9.09
C LEU A 151 12.57 1.36 8.06
N GLN A 152 12.85 1.51 6.77
CA GLN A 152 11.87 1.38 5.69
C GLN A 152 12.09 0.15 4.80
N VAL A 153 13.22 -0.54 4.96
CA VAL A 153 13.51 -1.80 4.26
C VAL A 153 13.58 -2.95 5.26
N ALA A 154 14.50 -2.89 6.23
CA ALA A 154 14.74 -4.00 7.13
C ALA A 154 13.53 -4.29 8.05
N LEU A 155 12.88 -3.27 8.63
CA LEU A 155 11.74 -3.50 9.53
C LEU A 155 10.52 -4.12 8.81
N PRO A 156 10.09 -3.62 7.63
CA PRO A 156 8.99 -4.28 6.92
C PRO A 156 9.35 -5.67 6.38
N GLU A 157 10.61 -5.94 6.05
CA GLU A 157 11.07 -7.30 5.69
C GLU A 157 10.87 -8.30 6.85
N LEU A 158 11.05 -7.86 8.10
CA LEU A 158 10.78 -8.71 9.28
C LEU A 158 9.28 -9.06 9.44
N ASP A 159 8.38 -8.27 8.87
CA ASP A 159 6.95 -8.58 8.81
C ASP A 159 6.61 -9.55 7.67
N GLY A 160 7.55 -9.82 6.75
CA GLY A 160 7.31 -10.54 5.50
C GLY A 160 6.97 -9.64 4.31
N GLY A 161 7.24 -8.34 4.42
CA GLY A 161 7.08 -7.37 3.34
C GLY A 161 8.06 -7.62 2.20
N MET A 162 7.52 -7.75 0.98
CA MET A 162 8.29 -7.99 -0.23
C MET A 162 8.70 -6.69 -0.93
N GLU A 163 9.81 -6.78 -1.67
CA GLU A 163 10.26 -5.85 -2.72
C GLU A 163 10.08 -4.36 -2.37
N PRO A 164 10.88 -3.82 -1.44
CA PRO A 164 10.80 -2.43 -1.07
C PRO A 164 11.19 -1.53 -2.23
N ILE A 165 10.20 -0.85 -2.81
CA ILE A 165 10.40 0.10 -3.90
C ILE A 165 9.99 1.49 -3.43
N VAL A 166 10.82 2.49 -3.73
CA VAL A 166 10.45 3.90 -3.51
C VAL A 166 9.25 4.22 -4.39
N PHE A 167 8.18 4.86 -3.92
CA PHE A 167 7.07 5.28 -4.82
C PHE A 167 6.78 6.77 -4.76
N ALA A 168 7.15 7.41 -3.66
CA ALA A 168 6.98 8.84 -3.46
C ALA A 168 8.26 9.42 -2.87
N GLY A 169 8.55 10.66 -3.20
CA GLY A 169 9.61 11.44 -2.60
C GLY A 169 9.10 12.80 -2.10
N ARG A 170 10.01 13.67 -1.69
CA ARG A 170 9.68 15.00 -1.16
C ARG A 170 10.23 16.10 -2.05
N ASP A 171 9.41 17.12 -2.26
CA ASP A 171 9.78 18.30 -3.02
C ASP A 171 10.79 19.11 -2.20
N PRO A 172 11.97 19.44 -2.74
CA PRO A 172 13.01 20.12 -1.98
C PRO A 172 12.63 21.55 -1.58
N ARG A 173 11.64 22.17 -2.25
CA ARG A 173 11.21 23.56 -2.00
C ARG A 173 10.02 23.63 -1.05
N THR A 174 9.07 22.71 -1.19
CA THR A 174 7.79 22.74 -0.45
C THR A 174 7.73 21.68 0.66
N GLY A 175 8.60 20.68 0.65
CA GLY A 175 8.58 19.54 1.57
C GLY A 175 7.39 18.58 1.36
N LYS A 176 6.51 18.90 0.41
CA LYS A 176 5.31 18.12 0.09
C LYS A 176 5.67 16.82 -0.61
N PRO A 177 4.90 15.75 -0.39
CA PRO A 177 5.12 14.50 -1.09
C PRO A 177 4.77 14.63 -2.57
N LEU A 178 5.59 14.05 -3.43
CA LEU A 178 5.36 13.90 -4.87
C LEU A 178 5.66 12.46 -5.31
N ILE A 179 5.05 12.01 -6.39
CA ILE A 179 5.34 10.68 -6.97
C ILE A 179 6.81 10.65 -7.39
N ALA A 180 7.53 9.59 -7.02
CA ALA A 180 8.89 9.40 -7.48
C ALA A 180 8.89 9.15 -9.01
N PRO A 181 9.78 9.80 -9.78
CA PRO A 181 9.69 9.83 -11.25
C PRO A 181 10.00 8.51 -11.96
N ILE A 182 10.65 7.55 -11.31
CA ILE A 182 11.23 6.35 -11.94
C ILE A 182 10.49 5.02 -11.61
N PRO A 183 9.97 4.80 -10.39
CA PRO A 183 9.48 3.47 -9.99
C PRO A 183 7.98 3.21 -10.18
N PHE A 184 7.15 4.23 -10.42
CA PHE A 184 5.69 4.08 -10.36
C PHE A 184 5.11 3.04 -11.36
N ASN A 185 5.60 3.05 -12.60
CA ASN A 185 5.21 2.06 -13.62
C ASN A 185 5.79 0.67 -13.36
N PHE A 186 6.93 0.59 -12.67
CA PHE A 186 7.62 -0.67 -12.38
C PHE A 186 6.95 -1.41 -11.22
N ILE A 187 6.60 -0.70 -10.15
CA ILE A 187 5.74 -1.16 -9.07
C ILE A 187 4.54 -1.84 -9.71
N ILE A 188 3.72 -1.12 -10.46
CA ILE A 188 2.43 -1.66 -10.87
C ILE A 188 2.55 -2.79 -11.91
N SER A 189 3.65 -2.85 -12.67
CA SER A 189 3.92 -3.96 -13.62
C SER A 189 4.27 -5.27 -12.93
N ILE A 190 4.73 -5.25 -11.68
CA ILE A 190 4.96 -6.45 -10.86
C ILE A 190 3.66 -6.87 -10.14
N PHE A 191 2.86 -5.89 -9.72
CA PHE A 191 1.80 -6.13 -8.73
C PHE A 191 0.62 -6.89 -9.29
N ILE A 192 0.16 -6.54 -10.51
CA ILE A 192 -0.99 -7.23 -11.11
C ILE A 192 -0.64 -8.68 -11.50
N PRO A 193 0.49 -8.96 -12.16
CA PRO A 193 0.88 -10.35 -12.43
C PRO A 193 1.11 -11.16 -11.17
N LEU A 194 1.75 -10.61 -10.13
CA LEU A 194 2.00 -11.33 -8.88
C LEU A 194 0.71 -11.63 -8.11
N ALA A 195 -0.25 -10.69 -8.09
CA ALA A 195 -1.56 -10.90 -7.49
C ALA A 195 -2.35 -11.99 -8.22
N LEU A 196 -2.26 -12.04 -9.56
CA LEU A 196 -2.92 -13.07 -10.37
C LEU A 196 -2.22 -14.43 -10.30
N LEU A 197 -0.88 -14.46 -10.19
CA LEU A 197 -0.09 -15.70 -10.08
C LEU A 197 -0.34 -16.45 -8.77
N HIS A 198 -0.66 -15.75 -7.68
CA HIS A 198 -0.97 -16.42 -6.41
C HIS A 198 -2.27 -17.21 -6.50
N ASP A 199 -3.29 -16.69 -7.19
CA ASP A 199 -4.58 -17.38 -7.36
C ASP A 199 -4.43 -18.69 -8.16
N ASP A 200 -3.41 -18.81 -9.03
CA ASP A 200 -3.11 -20.02 -9.79
C ASP A 200 -2.32 -21.09 -8.99
N LEU A 201 -1.72 -20.71 -7.84
CA LEU A 201 -0.86 -21.58 -7.03
C LEU A 201 -1.53 -22.15 -5.77
N SER A 202 -2.73 -21.67 -5.41
CA SER A 202 -3.53 -22.07 -4.24
C SER A 202 -4.73 -22.94 -4.59
#